data_AF-A0A7J3ZQ22-F1
#
_entry.id   AF-A0A7J3ZQ22-F1
#
_cell.length_a   1.000
_cell.length_b   1.000
_cell.length_c   1.000
_cell.angle_alpha   90.00
_cell.angle_beta   90.00
_cell.angle_gamma   90.00
#
_symmetry.space_group_name_H-M   'P 1'
#
loop_
_entity.id
_entity.type
_entity.pdbx_description
1 polymer ?
#
loop_
_entity_poly.entity_id
_entity_poly.type
_entity_poly.pdbx_seq_one_letter_code
_entity_poly.pdbx_strand_id
1 'polypeptide(L)' 'MSIKKTIIYRLVVDPIALLITYVLTGELSGSIIAVLLIEAFSTAFYYVLDRLM' A
#
# COMPACT_ATOMS: atom_id res chain seq x y z
N MET A 1 8.72 14.09 1.01
CA MET A 1 7.29 13.93 0.66
C MET A 1 6.43 14.50 1.79
N SER A 2 5.39 15.29 1.51
CA SER A 2 4.56 15.87 2.59
C SER A 2 3.64 14.79 3.20
N ILE A 3 3.72 14.58 4.52
CA ILE A 3 2.89 13.62 5.30
C ILE A 3 1.41 13.72 4.93
N LYS A 4 0.90 14.93 4.72
CA LYS A 4 -0.49 15.18 4.33
C LYS A 4 -0.86 14.54 2.99
N LYS A 5 0.03 14.61 1.99
CA LYS A 5 -0.19 13.99 0.68
C LYS A 5 -0.14 12.46 0.77
N THR A 6 0.75 11.93 1.59
CA THR A 6 0.84 10.48 1.84
C THR A 6 -0.43 9.92 2.48
N ILE A 7 -0.97 10.59 3.50
CA ILE A 7 -2.22 10.15 4.15
C ILE A 7 -3.41 10.20 3.18
N ILE A 8 -3.54 11.28 2.40
CA ILE A 8 -4.63 11.41 1.41
C ILE A 8 -4.52 10.34 0.33
N TYR A 9 -3.32 10.07 -0.18
CA TYR A 9 -3.08 9.02 -1.15
C TYR A 9 -3.50 7.65 -0.61
N ARG A 10 -3.08 7.31 0.62
CA ARG A 10 -3.40 6.03 1.27
C ARG A 10 -4.90 5.84 1.49
N LEU A 11 -5.60 6.87 1.94
CA LEU A 11 -7.06 6.84 2.12
C LEU A 11 -7.85 6.54 0.84
N VAL A 12 -7.26 6.81 -0.34
CA VAL A 12 -7.90 6.55 -1.64
C VAL A 12 -7.43 5.22 -2.23
N VAL A 13 -6.12 4.95 -2.17
CA VAL A 13 -5.51 3.80 -2.84
C VAL A 13 -5.72 2.51 -2.04
N ASP A 14 -5.61 2.54 -0.71
CA ASP A 14 -5.67 1.34 0.11
C ASP A 14 -7.05 0.66 0.05
N PRO A 15 -8.20 1.40 0.10
CA PRO A 15 -9.51 0.77 -0.07
C PRO A 15 -9.71 0.17 -1.46
N ILE A 16 -9.17 0.79 -2.51
CA ILE A 16 -9.26 0.29 -3.89
C ILE A 16 -8.41 -0.98 -4.01
N ALA A 17 -7.18 -0.97 -3.50
CA ALA A 17 -6.29 -2.12 -3.50
C ALA A 17 -6.90 -3.28 -2.71
N LEU A 18 -7.50 -3.00 -1.54
CA LEU A 18 -8.21 -3.99 -0.75
C LEU A 18 -9.39 -4.59 -1.50
N LEU A 19 -10.22 -3.74 -2.12
CA LEU A 19 -11.39 -4.16 -2.88
C LEU A 19 -10.99 -5.06 -4.05
N ILE A 20 -10.00 -4.66 -4.85
CA ILE A 20 -9.51 -5.44 -5.99
C ILE A 20 -8.97 -6.79 -5.50
N THR A 21 -8.14 -6.79 -4.45
CA THR A 21 -7.55 -8.02 -3.93
C THR A 21 -8.62 -8.96 -3.38
N TYR A 22 -9.64 -8.42 -2.71
CA TYR A 22 -10.76 -9.21 -2.21
C TYR A 22 -11.61 -9.77 -3.34
N VAL A 23 -11.90 -8.98 -4.37
CA VAL A 23 -12.65 -9.43 -5.55
C VAL A 23 -11.90 -10.56 -6.28
N LEU A 24 -10.57 -10.51 -6.32
CA LEU A 24 -9.75 -11.51 -6.99
C LEU A 24 -9.53 -12.79 -6.16
N THR A 25 -9.43 -12.67 -4.84
CA THR A 25 -9.06 -13.79 -3.96
C THR A 25 -10.24 -14.39 -3.20
N GLY A 26 -11.31 -13.62 -2.98
CA GLY A 26 -12.41 -13.98 -2.08
C GLY A 26 -12.05 -13.94 -0.59
N GLU A 27 -10.81 -13.61 -0.23
CA GLU A 27 -10.31 -13.68 1.15
C GLU A 27 -10.05 -12.28 1.72
N LEU A 28 -10.89 -11.84 2.65
CA LEU A 28 -10.80 -10.50 3.23
C LEU A 28 -9.54 -10.30 4.07
N SER A 29 -9.23 -11.24 4.98
CA SER A 29 -8.04 -11.17 5.84
C SER A 29 -6.75 -11.24 5.04
N GLY A 30 -6.67 -12.14 4.05
CA GLY A 30 -5.55 -12.24 3.13
C GLY A 30 -5.34 -10.95 2.33
N SER A 31 -6.44 -10.33 1.88
CA SER A 31 -6.39 -9.05 1.16
C SER A 31 -5.86 -7.90 2.02
N ILE A 32 -6.28 -7.81 3.29
CA ILE A 32 -5.77 -6.80 4.22
C ILE A 32 -4.26 -6.97 4.43
N ILE A 33 -3.82 -8.21 4.67
CA ILE A 33 -2.40 -8.52 4.88
C ILE A 33 -1.60 -8.19 3.62
N ALA A 34 -2.08 -8.56 2.43
CA ALA A 34 -1.42 -8.29 1.17
C ALA A 34 -1.21 -6.79 0.93
N VAL A 35 -2.24 -5.97 1.16
CA VAL A 35 -2.14 -4.50 1.01
C VAL A 35 -1.09 -3.94 1.99
N LEU A 36 -1.13 -4.32 3.26
CA LEU A 36 -0.14 -3.86 4.25
C LEU A 36 1.30 -4.25 3.88
N LEU A 37 1.48 -5.45 3.33
CA LEU A 37 2.79 -5.95 2.92
C LEU A 37 3.33 -5.17 1.72
N ILE A 38 2.49 -4.92 0.71
CA ILE A 38 2.84 -4.13 -0.47
C ILE A 38 3.22 -2.70 -0.07
N GLU A 39 2.48 -2.10 0.86
CA GLU A 39 2.78 -0.76 1.36
C GLU A 39 4.10 -0.69 2.12
N ALA A 40 4.34 -1.64 3.03
CA ALA A 40 5.59 -1.72 3.78
C ALA A 40 6.78 -1.91 2.84
N PHE A 41 6.64 -2.80 1.85
CA PHE A 41 7.67 -3.07 0.86
C PHE A 41 7.93 -1.85 -0.03
N SER A 42 6.87 -1.19 -0.53
CA SER A 42 6.99 0.02 -1.35
C SER A 42 7.67 1.15 -0.58
N THR A 43 7.29 1.35 0.68
CA THR A 43 7.91 2.37 1.54
C THR A 43 9.39 2.08 1.76
N ALA A 44 9.74 0.83 2.07
CA ALA A 44 11.13 0.43 2.25
C ALA A 44 11.93 0.57 0.95
N PHE A 45 11.36 0.15 -0.18
CA PHE A 45 11.97 0.28 -1.49
C PHE A 45 12.25 1.73 -1.85
N TYR A 46 11.26 2.62 -1.72
CA TYR A 46 11.45 4.05 -2.01
C TYR A 46 12.43 4.70 -1.03
N TYR A 47 12.45 4.30 0.24
CA TYR A 47 13.43 4.79 1.21
C TYR A 47 14.87 4.39 0.83
N VAL A 48 15.07 3.14 0.41
CA VAL A 48 16.38 2.65 -0.04
C VAL A 48 16.77 3.30 -1.37
N LEU A 49 15.83 3.45 -2.30
CA LEU A 49 16.06 4.09 -3.60
C LEU A 49 16.50 5.55 -3.43
N ASP A 50 15.83 6.30 -2.55
CA ASP A 50 16.16 7.70 -2.20
C ASP A 50 17.55 7.84 -1.52
N ARG A 51 18.08 6.75 -0.93
CA ARG A 51 19.44 6.70 -0.39
C ARG A 51 20.51 6.37 -1.42
N LEU A 52 20.13 5.73 -2.53
CA LEU A 52 21.05 5.27 -3.57
C LEU A 52 21.21 6.29 -4.72
N MET A 53 20.18 7.10 -4.98
CA MET A 53 20.23 8.26 -5.88
C MET A 53 20.66 9.52 -5.12
#